data_AF-S3ADY3-F1
#
_entry.id   AF-S3ADY3-F1
#
_cell.length_a   1.000
_cell.length_b   1.000
_cell.length_c   1.000
_cell.angle_alpha   90.00
_cell.angle_beta   90.00
_cell.angle_gamma   90.00
#
_symmetry.space_group_name_H-M   'P 1'
#
loop_
_entity.id
_entity.type
_entity.pdbx_description
1 polymer ?
#
loop_
_entity_poly.entity_id
_entity_poly.type
_entity_poly.pdbx_seq_one_letter_code
_entity_poly.pdbx_strand_id
1 'polypeptide(L)'
;MKFIKKRYAYASVVGLLLTGSFSYSMLKTFVLAETISTVATTSTSTNTATASQAAKTATVTDSSYKDDNISINLSETTVNSTQVYIADVTVSSSDYLKTAFAQNAFGTNVTAKTSETAADNNAILAVNGDYYGANSTGYVIRNGVVYRDTVREDSSNGDLAIYKVGSFKIIYEDQISADQLVKDGVVNLLAFWSCFS
;
A
#
# COMPACT_ATOMS: atom_id res chain seq x y z
N MET A 1 -50.25 17.58 -24.76
CA MET A 1 -49.07 17.59 -23.86
C MET A 1 -47.99 18.52 -24.44
N LYS A 2 -47.97 19.82 -24.09
CA LYS A 2 -46.87 20.74 -24.45
C LYS A 2 -45.84 20.73 -23.32
N PHE A 3 -45.07 19.65 -23.24
CA PHE A 3 -44.10 19.47 -22.16
C PHE A 3 -42.78 20.09 -22.61
N ILE A 4 -42.35 21.10 -21.86
CA ILE A 4 -41.12 21.91 -22.03
C ILE A 4 -41.23 23.02 -23.09
N LYS A 5 -41.41 24.27 -22.63
CA LYS A 5 -41.19 25.47 -23.48
C LYS A 5 -39.72 25.45 -23.94
N LYS A 6 -39.44 25.65 -25.24
CA LYS A 6 -38.07 25.61 -25.85
C LYS A 6 -36.98 26.32 -25.02
N ARG A 7 -37.34 27.40 -24.31
CA ARG A 7 -36.44 28.15 -23.41
C ARG A 7 -35.91 27.38 -22.19
N TYR A 8 -36.65 26.38 -21.71
CA TYR A 8 -36.24 25.56 -20.55
C TYR A 8 -35.63 24.22 -20.96
N ALA A 9 -35.78 23.80 -22.21
CA ALA A 9 -35.19 22.55 -22.70
C ALA A 9 -33.65 22.57 -22.58
N TYR A 10 -33.03 23.71 -22.94
CA TYR A 10 -31.59 23.88 -22.80
C TYR A 10 -31.14 23.83 -21.34
N ALA A 11 -31.83 24.55 -20.44
CA ALA A 11 -31.54 24.54 -19.01
C ALA A 11 -31.70 23.15 -18.39
N SER A 12 -32.72 22.39 -18.79
CA SER A 12 -32.92 21.01 -18.33
C SER A 12 -31.82 20.06 -18.83
N VAL A 13 -31.39 20.18 -20.09
CA VAL A 13 -30.29 19.38 -20.64
C VAL A 13 -28.97 19.69 -19.94
N VAL A 14 -28.64 20.98 -19.76
CA VAL A 14 -27.43 21.40 -19.04
C VAL A 14 -27.46 20.94 -17.58
N GLY A 15 -28.61 21.09 -16.90
CA GLY A 15 -28.78 20.62 -15.52
C GLY A 15 -28.54 19.11 -15.38
N LEU A 16 -29.10 18.30 -16.29
CA LEU A 16 -28.88 16.85 -16.33
C LEU A 16 -27.43 16.48 -16.60
N LEU A 17 -26.75 17.19 -17.51
CA LEU A 17 -25.34 16.95 -17.80
C LEU A 17 -24.45 17.29 -16.61
N LEU A 18 -24.74 18.39 -15.90
CA LEU A 18 -23.97 18.79 -14.71
C LEU A 18 -24.15 17.79 -13.56
N THR A 19 -25.39 17.40 -13.24
CA THR A 19 -25.64 16.42 -12.18
C THR A 19 -25.07 15.06 -12.55
N GLY A 20 -25.24 14.62 -13.80
CA GLY A 20 -24.66 13.38 -14.31
C GLY A 20 -23.13 13.37 -14.23
N SER A 21 -22.48 14.46 -14.64
CA SER A 21 -21.01 14.59 -14.57
C SER A 21 -20.51 14.62 -13.13
N PHE A 22 -21.18 15.36 -12.24
CA PHE A 22 -20.84 15.40 -10.82
C PHE A 22 -21.00 14.04 -10.16
N SER A 23 -22.12 13.36 -10.39
CA SER A 23 -22.36 12.00 -9.87
C SER A 23 -21.32 11.02 -10.39
N TYR A 24 -20.96 11.10 -11.67
CA TYR A 24 -19.89 10.28 -12.24
C TYR A 24 -18.53 10.57 -11.57
N SER A 25 -18.16 11.83 -11.40
CA SER A 25 -16.92 12.20 -10.72
C SER A 25 -16.87 11.68 -9.29
N MET A 26 -17.99 11.78 -8.53
CA MET A 26 -18.07 11.21 -7.18
C MET A 26 -17.91 9.68 -7.21
N LEU A 27 -18.57 9.00 -8.14
CA LEU A 27 -18.46 7.55 -8.28
C LEU A 27 -17.03 7.14 -8.65
N LYS A 28 -16.41 7.85 -9.58
CA LYS A 28 -15.02 7.60 -10.00
C LYS A 28 -14.05 7.81 -8.84
N THR A 29 -14.21 8.88 -8.07
CA THR A 29 -13.28 9.19 -6.96
C THR A 29 -13.42 8.20 -5.80
N PHE A 30 -14.64 7.82 -5.42
CA PHE A 30 -14.86 7.11 -4.15
C PHE A 30 -15.30 5.65 -4.27
N VAL A 31 -15.77 5.21 -5.43
CA VAL A 31 -16.47 3.91 -5.57
C VAL A 31 -15.86 3.02 -6.64
N LEU A 32 -15.55 3.56 -7.82
CA LEU A 32 -15.05 2.75 -8.92
C LEU A 32 -13.59 2.40 -8.68
N ALA A 33 -13.30 1.11 -8.63
CA ALA A 33 -11.95 0.58 -8.67
C ALA A 33 -11.33 0.82 -10.05
N GLU A 34 -10.11 1.33 -10.09
CA GLU A 34 -9.31 1.50 -11.30
C GLU A 34 -7.97 0.79 -11.11
N THR A 35 -7.74 -0.26 -11.88
CA THR A 35 -6.45 -0.95 -11.94
C THR A 35 -5.56 -0.26 -12.95
N ILE A 36 -4.42 0.26 -12.49
CA ILE A 36 -3.42 0.92 -13.32
C ILE A 36 -2.39 -0.10 -13.82
N SER A 37 -1.96 -1.02 -12.94
CA SER A 37 -1.01 -2.07 -13.29
C SER A 37 -1.21 -3.31 -12.40
N THR A 38 -0.85 -4.49 -12.91
CA THR A 38 -0.87 -5.74 -12.16
C THR A 38 0.54 -6.15 -11.80
N VAL A 39 0.72 -6.69 -10.59
CA VAL A 39 2.01 -7.24 -10.16
C VAL A 39 2.30 -8.49 -10.98
N ALA A 40 3.39 -8.48 -11.74
CA ALA A 40 3.84 -9.67 -12.43
C ALA A 40 4.21 -10.75 -11.42
N THR A 41 3.69 -11.97 -11.61
CA THR A 41 4.11 -13.14 -10.83
C THR A 41 5.52 -13.54 -11.23
N THR A 42 6.53 -12.86 -10.69
CA THR A 42 7.92 -13.25 -10.89
C THR A 42 8.22 -14.43 -9.97
N SER A 43 8.47 -15.60 -10.54
CA SER A 43 8.97 -16.79 -9.82
C SER A 43 10.39 -16.53 -9.32
N THR A 44 10.54 -15.73 -8.26
CA THR A 44 11.82 -15.54 -7.57
C THR A 44 12.15 -16.82 -6.79
N SER A 45 12.68 -17.80 -7.54
CA SER A 45 12.71 -19.21 -7.15
C SER A 45 13.69 -19.53 -6.00
N THR A 46 14.64 -18.65 -5.70
CA THR A 46 15.68 -18.87 -4.69
C THR A 46 15.27 -18.48 -3.27
N ASN A 47 14.58 -17.35 -3.09
CA ASN A 47 14.13 -16.92 -1.75
C ASN A 47 12.87 -17.68 -1.32
N THR A 48 11.95 -18.01 -2.23
CA THR A 48 10.74 -18.76 -1.92
C THR A 48 11.03 -20.20 -1.49
N ALA A 49 12.02 -20.87 -2.10
CA ALA A 49 12.40 -22.22 -1.72
C ALA A 49 13.06 -22.27 -0.32
N THR A 50 13.95 -21.32 -0.03
CA THR A 50 14.64 -21.20 1.28
C THR A 50 13.65 -20.82 2.38
N ALA A 51 12.76 -19.85 2.12
CA ALA A 51 11.71 -19.47 3.08
C ALA A 51 10.70 -20.61 3.31
N SER A 52 10.32 -21.35 2.27
CA SER A 52 9.43 -22.52 2.38
C SER A 52 10.06 -23.66 3.20
N GLN A 53 11.38 -23.84 3.13
CA GLN A 53 12.07 -24.84 3.94
C GLN A 53 12.26 -24.38 5.40
N ALA A 54 12.56 -23.10 5.63
CA ALA A 54 12.66 -22.52 6.98
C ALA A 54 11.31 -22.53 7.72
N ALA A 55 10.21 -22.27 7.00
CA ALA A 55 8.85 -22.35 7.55
C ALA A 55 8.48 -23.75 8.07
N LYS A 56 9.06 -24.82 7.50
CA LYS A 56 8.81 -26.20 7.96
C LYS A 56 9.49 -26.52 9.30
N THR A 57 10.54 -25.78 9.66
CA THR A 57 11.29 -25.94 10.92
C THR A 57 10.94 -24.87 11.95
N ALA A 58 10.00 -23.98 11.62
CA ALA A 58 9.61 -22.89 12.51
C ALA A 58 8.92 -23.41 13.77
N THR A 59 9.25 -22.79 14.90
CA THR A 59 8.47 -22.94 16.14
C THR A 59 7.38 -21.89 16.13
N VAL A 60 6.12 -22.33 16.20
CA VAL A 60 4.94 -21.46 16.16
C VAL A 60 4.12 -21.68 17.41
N THR A 61 3.71 -20.58 18.04
CA THR A 61 2.75 -20.56 19.15
C THR A 61 1.63 -19.56 18.85
N ASP A 62 0.64 -19.45 19.73
CA ASP A 62 -0.45 -18.48 19.57
C ASP A 62 0.06 -17.02 19.54
N SER A 63 1.21 -16.73 20.14
CA SER A 63 1.77 -15.38 20.26
C SER A 63 3.19 -15.23 19.73
N SER A 64 3.74 -16.23 19.02
CA SER A 64 5.09 -16.12 18.47
C SER A 64 5.34 -17.00 17.26
N TYR A 65 6.31 -16.57 16.44
CA TYR A 65 6.87 -17.35 15.34
C TYR A 65 8.39 -17.24 15.39
N LYS A 66 9.10 -18.35 15.22
CA LYS A 66 10.56 -18.32 15.13
C LYS A 66 11.11 -19.38 14.18
N ASP A 67 11.91 -18.95 13.22
CA ASP A 67 12.81 -19.79 12.42
C ASP A 67 14.25 -19.21 12.43
N ASP A 68 15.11 -19.68 11.54
CA ASP A 68 16.51 -19.23 11.44
C ASP A 68 16.66 -17.77 10.96
N ASN A 69 15.63 -17.21 10.35
CA ASN A 69 15.66 -15.91 9.69
C ASN A 69 14.69 -14.88 10.30
N ILE A 70 13.59 -15.33 10.90
CA ILE A 70 12.48 -14.51 11.36
C ILE A 70 12.16 -14.87 12.80
N SER A 71 12.03 -13.86 13.65
CA SER A 71 11.52 -13.97 15.01
C SER A 71 10.43 -12.93 15.22
N ILE A 72 9.26 -13.37 15.66
CA ILE A 72 8.09 -12.52 15.94
C ILE A 72 7.58 -12.87 17.34
N ASN A 73 7.38 -11.86 18.17
CA ASN A 73 6.66 -11.99 19.44
C ASN A 73 5.50 -10.99 19.47
N LEU A 74 4.33 -11.48 19.86
CA LEU A 74 3.13 -10.68 20.04
C LEU A 74 2.92 -10.42 21.53
N SER A 75 2.66 -9.17 21.86
CA SER A 75 2.24 -8.75 23.19
C SER A 75 1.08 -7.80 23.10
N GLU A 76 0.35 -7.67 24.21
CA GLU A 76 -0.86 -6.85 24.30
C GLU A 76 -0.75 -5.92 25.49
N THR A 77 -1.29 -4.71 25.34
CA THR A 77 -1.41 -3.75 26.44
C THR A 77 -2.64 -2.89 26.26
N THR A 78 -3.12 -2.27 27.34
CA THR A 78 -4.23 -1.33 27.30
C THR A 78 -3.73 0.05 27.67
N VAL A 79 -3.88 1.00 26.74
CA VAL A 79 -3.50 2.41 26.95
C VAL A 79 -4.76 3.26 26.83
N ASN A 80 -5.11 4.02 27.88
CA ASN A 80 -6.29 4.90 27.89
C ASN A 80 -7.58 4.20 27.41
N SER A 81 -7.87 2.99 27.91
CA SER A 81 -9.00 2.14 27.50
C SER A 81 -8.98 1.68 26.03
N THR A 82 -7.84 1.77 25.35
CA THR A 82 -7.62 1.25 24.00
C THR A 82 -6.75 0.00 24.07
N GLN A 83 -7.24 -1.11 23.50
CA GLN A 83 -6.45 -2.33 23.34
C GLN A 83 -5.39 -2.10 22.25
N VAL A 84 -4.13 -2.37 22.58
CA VAL A 84 -2.98 -2.25 21.68
C VAL A 84 -2.34 -3.62 21.53
N TYR A 85 -2.07 -3.99 20.29
CA TYR A 85 -1.33 -5.20 19.92
C TYR A 85 0.05 -4.77 19.40
N ILE A 86 1.10 -5.37 19.95
CA ILE A 86 2.49 -5.04 19.64
C ILE A 86 3.14 -6.28 19.04
N ALA A 87 3.78 -6.11 17.88
CA ALA A 87 4.56 -7.15 17.25
C ALA A 87 6.03 -6.76 17.25
N ASP A 88 6.83 -7.47 18.04
CA ASP A 88 8.28 -7.35 18.02
C ASP A 88 8.84 -8.27 16.94
N VAL A 89 9.31 -7.68 15.84
CA VAL A 89 9.76 -8.40 14.64
C VAL A 89 11.25 -8.20 14.42
N THR A 90 11.99 -9.31 14.38
CA THR A 90 13.40 -9.36 13.97
C THR A 90 13.53 -10.22 12.73
N VAL A 91 14.21 -9.71 11.71
CA VAL A 91 14.51 -10.46 10.47
C VAL A 91 16.01 -10.39 10.17
N SER A 92 16.57 -11.46 9.62
CA SER A 92 17.98 -11.54 9.22
C SER A 92 18.27 -10.72 7.94
N SER A 93 17.24 -10.40 7.15
CA SER A 93 17.33 -9.62 5.92
C SER A 93 16.04 -8.84 5.66
N SER A 94 16.16 -7.67 5.04
CA SER A 94 15.01 -6.89 4.54
C SER A 94 14.22 -7.63 3.45
N ASP A 95 14.79 -8.68 2.85
CA ASP A 95 14.10 -9.49 1.84
C ASP A 95 12.84 -10.17 2.40
N TYR A 96 12.75 -10.36 3.71
CA TYR A 96 11.58 -10.90 4.41
C TYR A 96 10.50 -9.84 4.69
N LEU A 97 10.81 -8.55 4.52
CA LEU A 97 9.84 -7.45 4.63
C LEU A 97 9.25 -7.15 3.24
N LYS A 98 8.11 -7.79 2.95
CA LYS A 98 7.40 -7.64 1.67
C LYS A 98 6.18 -6.73 1.82
N THR A 99 5.83 -6.09 0.71
CA THR A 99 4.54 -5.41 0.54
C THR A 99 3.72 -6.12 -0.52
N ALA A 100 2.40 -6.07 -0.40
CA ALA A 100 1.48 -6.65 -1.38
C ALA A 100 0.29 -5.70 -1.61
N PHE A 101 -0.20 -5.67 -2.84
CA PHE A 101 -1.40 -4.92 -3.18
C PHE A 101 -2.65 -5.81 -3.05
N ALA A 102 -3.78 -5.17 -2.76
CA ALA A 102 -5.07 -5.83 -2.87
C ALA A 102 -5.25 -6.40 -4.29
N GLN A 103 -5.69 -7.66 -4.39
CA GLN A 103 -5.93 -8.35 -5.66
C GLN A 103 -4.69 -8.37 -6.60
N ASN A 104 -3.48 -8.23 -6.05
CA ASN A 104 -2.23 -8.11 -6.81
C ASN A 104 -2.25 -6.98 -7.87
N ALA A 105 -2.99 -5.92 -7.60
CA ALA A 105 -3.22 -4.83 -8.54
C ALA A 105 -2.89 -3.47 -7.90
N PHE A 106 -2.01 -2.71 -8.56
CA PHE A 106 -1.78 -1.31 -8.27
C PHE A 106 -2.90 -0.48 -8.91
N GLY A 107 -3.56 0.34 -8.11
CA GLY A 107 -4.72 1.10 -8.58
C GLY A 107 -5.34 1.98 -7.49
N THR A 108 -6.43 2.65 -7.84
CA THR A 108 -7.27 3.42 -6.92
C THR A 108 -8.53 2.61 -6.59
N ASN A 109 -9.04 2.73 -5.36
CA ASN A 109 -10.22 2.00 -4.86
C ASN A 109 -10.17 0.46 -5.01
N VAL A 110 -8.99 -0.12 -5.29
CA VAL A 110 -8.78 -1.57 -5.26
C VAL A 110 -8.63 -2.00 -3.81
N THR A 111 -9.55 -2.83 -3.32
CA THR A 111 -9.61 -3.23 -1.91
C THR A 111 -9.72 -4.75 -1.77
N ALA A 112 -9.17 -5.25 -0.66
CA ALA A 112 -9.25 -6.63 -0.19
C ALA A 112 -8.98 -6.60 1.32
N LYS A 113 -9.42 -7.63 2.06
CA LYS A 113 -9.07 -7.71 3.49
C LYS A 113 -7.59 -8.03 3.63
N THR A 114 -6.92 -7.46 4.64
CA THR A 114 -5.51 -7.80 4.95
C THR A 114 -5.32 -9.30 5.13
N SER A 115 -6.29 -9.99 5.72
CA SER A 115 -6.27 -11.45 5.89
C SER A 115 -6.31 -12.22 4.56
N GLU A 116 -7.04 -11.72 3.55
CA GLU A 116 -7.11 -12.33 2.22
C GLU A 116 -5.76 -12.16 1.52
N THR A 117 -5.25 -10.92 1.46
CA THR A 117 -3.93 -10.62 0.88
C THR A 117 -2.80 -11.38 1.58
N ALA A 118 -2.87 -11.53 2.91
CA ALA A 118 -1.90 -12.31 3.69
C ALA A 118 -1.93 -13.79 3.31
N ALA A 119 -3.11 -14.39 3.19
CA ALA A 119 -3.27 -15.78 2.78
C ALA A 119 -2.74 -16.01 1.35
N ASP A 120 -3.08 -15.14 0.41
CA ASP A 120 -2.63 -15.22 -0.99
C ASP A 120 -1.09 -15.15 -1.12
N ASN A 121 -0.44 -14.46 -0.19
CA ASN A 121 1.02 -14.29 -0.17
C ASN A 121 1.73 -15.21 0.85
N ASN A 122 1.02 -16.10 1.52
CA ASN A 122 1.55 -16.97 2.59
C ASN A 122 2.31 -16.17 3.68
N ALA A 123 1.78 -15.02 4.08
CA ALA A 123 2.41 -14.16 5.08
C ALA A 123 2.30 -14.77 6.49
N ILE A 124 3.40 -14.69 7.26
CA ILE A 124 3.43 -15.09 8.68
C ILE A 124 2.71 -14.05 9.54
N LEU A 125 2.95 -12.76 9.27
CA LEU A 125 2.33 -11.61 9.92
C LEU A 125 2.04 -10.55 8.85
N ALA A 126 0.88 -9.91 8.92
CA ALA A 126 0.51 -8.83 8.02
C ALA A 126 -0.31 -7.77 8.76
N VAL A 127 -0.03 -6.50 8.43
CA VAL A 127 -0.80 -5.32 8.83
C VAL A 127 -1.13 -4.50 7.60
N ASN A 128 -2.12 -3.61 7.70
CA ASN A 128 -2.41 -2.69 6.60
C ASN A 128 -1.21 -1.77 6.35
N GLY A 129 -1.02 -1.42 5.07
CA GLY A 129 0.00 -0.45 4.64
C GLY A 129 -0.51 0.98 4.64
N ASP A 130 0.05 1.77 3.73
CA ASP A 130 -0.28 3.18 3.51
C ASP A 130 -1.53 3.39 2.62
N TYR A 131 -1.91 4.67 2.48
CA TYR A 131 -3.07 5.12 1.70
C TYR A 131 -2.73 5.41 0.23
N TYR A 132 -1.84 4.63 -0.38
CA TYR A 132 -1.33 4.92 -1.73
C TYR A 132 -2.44 5.07 -2.79
N GLY A 133 -3.52 4.28 -2.67
CA GLY A 133 -4.63 4.24 -3.64
C GLY A 133 -5.64 5.37 -3.48
N ALA A 134 -5.54 6.18 -2.42
CA ALA A 134 -6.39 7.35 -2.20
C ALA A 134 -5.89 8.60 -2.93
N ASN A 135 -4.61 8.61 -3.33
CA ASN A 135 -3.96 9.74 -3.98
C ASN A 135 -3.53 9.38 -5.40
N SER A 136 -3.60 10.35 -6.32
CA SER A 136 -3.09 10.24 -7.69
C SER A 136 -1.62 10.68 -7.82
N THR A 137 -1.07 11.30 -6.79
CA THR A 137 0.33 11.76 -6.70
C THR A 137 1.01 11.16 -5.46
N GLY A 138 2.32 11.33 -5.37
CA GLY A 138 3.19 10.73 -4.37
C GLY A 138 3.83 9.43 -4.82
N TYR A 139 5.08 9.24 -4.44
CA TYR A 139 5.86 8.10 -4.89
C TYR A 139 5.30 6.79 -4.34
N VAL A 140 5.30 5.75 -5.18
CA VAL A 140 4.94 4.40 -4.77
C VAL A 140 6.03 3.44 -5.22
N ILE A 141 6.80 2.95 -4.26
CA ILE A 141 7.84 1.93 -4.48
C ILE A 141 7.47 0.70 -3.66
N ARG A 142 7.36 -0.45 -4.33
CA ARG A 142 6.98 -1.73 -3.70
C ARG A 142 7.88 -2.84 -4.21
N ASN A 143 8.52 -3.55 -3.30
CA ASN A 143 9.47 -4.62 -3.59
C ASN A 143 10.53 -4.25 -4.65
N GLY A 144 11.02 -3.01 -4.62
CA GLY A 144 12.04 -2.47 -5.54
C GLY A 144 11.51 -2.01 -6.90
N VAL A 145 10.20 -1.98 -7.12
CA VAL A 145 9.58 -1.51 -8.37
C VAL A 145 8.89 -0.17 -8.13
N VAL A 146 9.15 0.80 -9.02
CA VAL A 146 8.46 2.09 -9.05
C VAL A 146 7.11 1.93 -9.75
N TYR A 147 6.02 2.20 -9.05
CA TYR A 147 4.65 2.22 -9.57
C TYR A 147 4.13 3.64 -9.79
N ARG A 148 4.71 4.63 -9.11
CA ARG A 148 4.41 6.06 -9.26
C ARG A 148 5.62 6.89 -8.90
N ASP A 149 5.90 7.91 -9.71
CA ASP A 149 7.04 8.81 -9.63
C ASP A 149 6.62 10.29 -9.72
N THR A 150 5.34 10.57 -9.48
CA THR A 150 4.80 11.94 -9.45
C THR A 150 4.93 12.51 -8.04
N VAL A 151 5.63 13.63 -7.88
CA VAL A 151 5.78 14.34 -6.60
C VAL A 151 4.43 14.89 -6.12
N ARG A 152 4.14 14.79 -4.82
CA ARG A 152 2.95 15.43 -4.19
C ARG A 152 3.09 16.95 -4.21
N GLU A 153 1.95 17.65 -4.27
CA GLU A 153 1.95 19.12 -4.14
C GLU A 153 2.48 19.56 -2.77
N ASP A 154 2.13 18.83 -1.70
CA ASP A 154 2.72 18.99 -0.37
C ASP A 154 3.87 17.99 -0.16
N SER A 155 5.05 18.35 -0.66
CA SER A 155 6.29 17.59 -0.52
C SER A 155 6.93 17.72 0.87
N SER A 156 6.33 18.51 1.78
CA SER A 156 6.85 18.67 3.14
C SER A 156 6.60 17.46 4.03
N ASN A 157 5.69 16.57 3.63
CA ASN A 157 5.46 15.30 4.30
C ASN A 157 6.46 14.25 3.80
N GLY A 158 7.34 13.81 4.70
CA GLY A 158 8.33 12.79 4.37
C GLY A 158 7.75 11.38 4.27
N ASP A 159 8.32 10.58 3.38
CA ASP A 159 8.00 9.15 3.22
C ASP A 159 9.02 8.27 3.94
N LEU A 160 8.56 7.14 4.48
CA LEU A 160 9.44 6.13 5.07
C LEU A 160 10.03 5.23 3.98
N ALA A 161 11.32 5.42 3.69
CA ALA A 161 12.10 4.57 2.80
C ALA A 161 12.73 3.40 3.57
N ILE A 162 12.45 2.18 3.12
CA ILE A 162 13.05 0.94 3.62
C ILE A 162 14.07 0.46 2.60
N TYR A 163 15.34 0.41 3.01
CA TYR A 163 16.45 0.01 2.16
C TYR A 163 16.73 -1.49 2.26
N LYS A 164 17.26 -2.06 1.17
CA LYS A 164 17.69 -3.46 1.10
C LYS A 164 18.73 -3.82 2.17
N VAL A 165 19.56 -2.87 2.55
CA VAL A 165 20.57 -3.02 3.61
C VAL A 165 19.96 -3.01 5.03
N GLY A 166 18.63 -2.90 5.16
CA GLY A 166 17.90 -2.94 6.43
C GLY A 166 17.77 -1.59 7.14
N SER A 167 18.31 -0.51 6.58
CA SER A 167 18.17 0.84 7.13
C SER A 167 16.85 1.48 6.70
N PHE A 168 16.33 2.35 7.57
CA PHE A 168 15.07 3.07 7.40
C PHE A 168 15.41 4.57 7.41
N LYS A 169 14.83 5.34 6.50
CA LYS A 169 15.04 6.80 6.43
C LYS A 169 13.75 7.51 6.06
N ILE A 170 13.66 8.76 6.46
CA ILE A 170 12.67 9.69 5.92
C ILE A 170 13.26 10.37 4.70
N ILE A 171 12.53 10.38 3.60
CA ILE A 171 12.89 11.08 2.37
C ILE A 171 11.81 12.09 2.02
N TYR A 172 12.17 13.08 1.21
CA TYR A 172 11.23 14.06 0.67
C TYR A 172 11.25 13.95 -0.86
N GLU A 173 10.06 13.83 -1.45
CA GLU A 173 9.88 13.47 -2.87
C GLU A 173 10.47 14.53 -3.84
N ASP A 174 10.58 15.79 -3.40
CA ASP A 174 11.15 16.91 -4.15
C ASP A 174 12.69 16.99 -4.10
N GLN A 175 13.33 16.21 -3.24
CA GLN A 175 14.79 16.19 -3.07
C GLN A 175 15.48 15.07 -3.83
N ILE A 176 14.76 13.99 -4.16
CA ILE A 176 15.30 12.79 -4.79
C ILE A 176 14.23 12.13 -5.65
N SER A 177 14.59 11.60 -6.83
CA SER A 177 13.64 10.91 -7.70
C SER A 177 13.37 9.48 -7.24
N ALA A 178 12.18 8.95 -7.56
CA ALA A 178 11.82 7.56 -7.29
C ALA A 178 12.83 6.56 -7.88
N ASP A 179 13.30 6.81 -9.10
CA ASP A 179 14.32 5.98 -9.75
C ASP A 179 15.65 6.01 -9.00
N GLN A 180 16.06 7.16 -8.48
CA GLN A 180 17.29 7.27 -7.71
C GLN A 180 17.16 6.54 -6.37
N LEU A 181 16.00 6.60 -5.72
CA LEU A 181 15.73 5.83 -4.50
C LEU A 181 15.91 4.32 -4.73
N VAL A 182 15.36 3.77 -5.83
CA VAL A 182 15.54 2.34 -6.15
C VAL A 182 17.00 2.02 -6.45
N LYS A 183 17.73 2.88 -7.19
CA LYS A 183 19.18 2.72 -7.43
C LYS A 183 19.99 2.74 -6.13
N ASP A 184 19.59 3.55 -5.18
CA ASP A 184 20.20 3.63 -3.84
C ASP A 184 19.80 2.46 -2.93
N GLY A 185 18.95 1.56 -3.43
CA GLY A 185 18.58 0.31 -2.77
C GLY A 185 17.30 0.38 -1.95
N VAL A 186 16.44 1.39 -2.15
CA VAL A 186 15.09 1.41 -1.55
C VAL A 186 14.25 0.28 -2.17
N VAL A 187 13.69 -0.55 -1.30
CA VAL A 187 12.81 -1.67 -1.70
C VAL A 187 11.34 -1.37 -1.42
N ASN A 188 11.02 -0.59 -0.40
CA ASN A 188 9.65 -0.15 -0.12
C ASN A 188 9.66 1.31 0.32
N LEU A 189 8.68 2.09 -0.13
CA LEU A 189 8.50 3.49 0.26
C LEU A 189 7.07 3.73 0.75
N LEU A 190 6.87 3.97 2.04
CA LEU A 190 5.54 4.09 2.64
C LEU A 190 5.22 5.55 2.96
N ALA A 191 4.09 6.03 2.42
CA ALA A 191 3.63 7.40 2.60
C ALA A 191 2.63 7.48 3.75
N PHE A 192 3.00 8.15 4.85
CA PHE A 192 2.08 8.39 5.96
C PHE A 192 1.86 9.89 6.12
N TRP A 193 0.60 10.30 6.22
CA TRP A 193 0.24 11.68 6.52
C TRP A 193 0.80 12.00 7.92
N SER A 194 1.81 12.88 7.99
CA SER A 194 2.56 13.28 9.19
C SER A 194 3.13 12.11 10.02
N CYS A 195 4.20 11.44 9.56
CA CYS A 195 4.82 10.37 10.37
C CYS A 195 5.84 10.87 11.40
N PHE A 196 6.52 12.00 11.16
CA PHE A 196 7.58 12.50 12.04
C PHE A 196 7.64 14.03 11.96
N SER A 197 6.99 14.69 12.91
CA SER A 197 7.24 16.09 13.27
C SER A 197 8.06 16.14 14.54
#